data_AF-A0A850NNP0-F1
#
_entry.id   AF-A0A850NNP0-F1
#
_cell.length_a   1.000
_cell.length_b   1.000
_cell.length_c   1.000
_cell.angle_alpha   90.00
_cell.angle_beta   90.00
_cell.angle_gamma   90.00
#
_symmetry.space_group_name_H-M   'P 1'
#
loop_
_entity.id
_entity.type
_entity.pdbx_description
1 polymer ?
#
loop_
_entity_poly.entity_id
_entity_poly.type
_entity_poly.pdbx_seq_one_letter_code
_entity_poly.pdbx_strand_id
1 'polypeptide(L)' 'GEANAARFHASFAGREISVLLERGAQGHSEVFAPVTLRGHEGDETGGRLLPARVMETGAAGLVAEVI' A
#
# COMPACT_ATOMS: atom_id res chain seq x y z
N GLY A 1 -13.15 -12.72 8.91
CA GLY A 1 -12.60 -11.97 7.76
C GLY A 1 -11.46 -11.09 8.21
N GLU A 2 -11.78 -10.08 9.01
CA GLU A 2 -10.85 -9.02 9.46
C GLU A 2 -9.55 -9.52 10.14
N ALA A 3 -9.66 -10.47 11.07
CA ALA A 3 -8.48 -11.03 11.75
C ALA A 3 -7.52 -11.78 10.81
N ASN A 4 -8.05 -12.38 9.73
CA ASN A 4 -7.22 -13.05 8.72
C ASN A 4 -6.56 -12.03 7.79
N ALA A 5 -7.27 -10.96 7.41
CA ALA A 5 -6.69 -9.85 6.65
C ALA A 5 -5.55 -9.19 7.42
N ALA A 6 -5.75 -8.88 8.71
CA ALA A 6 -4.70 -8.30 9.55
C ALA A 6 -3.46 -9.20 9.65
N ARG A 7 -3.63 -10.52 9.83
CA ARG A 7 -2.52 -11.48 9.85
C ARG A 7 -1.80 -11.56 8.51
N PHE A 8 -2.54 -11.54 7.41
CA PHE A 8 -1.96 -11.52 6.08
C PHE A 8 -1.15 -10.25 5.84
N HIS A 9 -1.72 -9.08 6.13
CA HIS A 9 -1.05 -7.78 6.00
C HIS A 9 0.19 -7.67 6.89
N ALA A 10 0.18 -8.26 8.10
CA ALA A 10 1.33 -8.25 8.99
C ALA A 10 2.59 -8.88 8.35
N SER A 11 2.44 -9.80 7.39
CA SER A 11 3.57 -10.38 6.64
C SER A 11 4.26 -9.40 5.67
N PHE A 12 3.69 -8.21 5.47
CA PHE A 12 4.23 -7.16 4.60
C PHE A 12 5.03 -6.09 5.34
N ALA A 13 5.00 -6.07 6.68
CA ALA A 13 5.70 -5.04 7.46
C ALA A 13 7.20 -4.96 7.10
N GLY A 14 7.66 -3.76 6.72
CA GLY A 14 9.05 -3.49 6.36
C GLY A 14 9.50 -3.95 4.96
N ARG A 15 8.65 -4.67 4.22
CA ARG A 15 8.94 -5.15 2.86
C ARG A 15 8.79 -4.04 1.84
N GLU A 16 9.57 -4.17 0.77
CA GLU A 16 9.36 -3.41 -0.46
C GLU A 16 8.27 -4.10 -1.30
N ILE A 17 7.34 -3.30 -1.82
CA ILE A 17 6.20 -3.74 -2.62
C ILE A 17 6.05 -2.85 -3.85
N SER A 18 5.31 -3.34 -4.84
CA SER A 18 4.91 -2.54 -6.00
C SER A 18 3.49 -2.06 -5.81
N VAL A 19 3.27 -0.75 -5.84
CA VAL A 19 1.96 -0.13 -5.63
C VAL A 19 1.42 0.38 -6.96
N LEU A 20 0.31 -0.18 -7.41
CA LEU A 20 -0.50 0.41 -8.47
C LEU A 20 -1.29 1.58 -7.89
N LEU A 21 -0.87 2.80 -8.23
CA LEU A 21 -1.55 4.02 -7.83
C LEU A 21 -2.88 4.15 -8.57
N GLU A 22 -3.96 4.41 -7.85
CA GLU A 22 -5.29 4.58 -8.43
C GLU A 22 -5.76 6.02 -8.35
N ARG A 23 -5.66 6.65 -7.17
CA ARG A 23 -6.12 8.02 -6.97
C ARG A 23 -5.43 8.68 -5.78
N GLY A 24 -4.78 9.82 -6.01
CA GLY A 24 -4.07 10.56 -4.96
C GLY A 24 -3.05 9.66 -4.28
N ALA A 25 -3.17 9.48 -2.97
CA ALA A 25 -2.31 8.60 -2.18
C ALA A 25 -2.76 7.12 -2.11
N GLN A 26 -3.84 6.72 -2.79
CA GLN A 26 -4.43 5.40 -2.67
C GLN A 26 -4.06 4.49 -3.85
N GLY A 27 -3.85 3.21 -3.55
CA GLY A 27 -3.56 2.18 -4.54
C GLY A 27 -3.64 0.76 -3.96
N HIS A 28 -3.13 -0.20 -4.73
CA HIS A 28 -3.06 -1.60 -4.33
C HIS A 28 -1.67 -2.18 -4.57
N SER A 29 -1.27 -3.11 -3.69
CA SER A 29 -0.06 -3.92 -3.87
C SER A 29 -0.24 -4.98 -4.97
N GLU A 30 0.84 -5.68 -5.32
CA GLU A 30 0.82 -6.79 -6.28
C GLU A 30 -0.10 -7.97 -5.88
N VAL A 31 -0.50 -8.04 -4.62
CA VAL A 31 -1.45 -9.03 -4.08
C VAL A 31 -2.85 -8.44 -3.83
N PHE A 32 -3.13 -7.25 -4.36
CA PHE A 32 -4.40 -6.53 -4.18
C PHE A 32 -4.71 -6.16 -2.72
N ALA A 33 -3.71 -6.08 -1.83
CA ALA A 33 -3.90 -5.46 -0.52
C ALA A 33 -4.00 -3.93 -0.70
N PRO A 34 -4.99 -3.25 -0.10
CA PRO A 34 -5.12 -1.79 -0.16
C PRO A 34 -3.89 -1.10 0.44
N VAL A 35 -3.41 -0.04 -0.21
CA VAL A 35 -2.23 0.72 0.20
C VAL A 35 -2.54 2.21 0.23
N THR A 36 -2.19 2.87 1.33
CA THR A 36 -2.09 4.33 1.43
C THR A 36 -0.63 4.75 1.44
N LEU A 37 -0.22 5.58 0.49
CA LEU A 37 1.12 6.14 0.39
C LEU A 37 1.25 7.39 1.28
N ARG A 38 2.10 7.33 2.29
CA ARG A 38 2.43 8.45 3.17
C ARG A 38 3.31 9.46 2.43
N GLY A 39 3.00 10.74 2.58
CA GLY A 39 3.77 11.83 1.95
C GLY A 39 3.62 11.93 0.43
N HIS A 40 2.79 11.06 -0.18
CA HIS A 40 2.50 11.12 -1.60
C HIS A 40 1.32 12.05 -1.86
N GLU A 41 1.62 13.31 -2.13
CA GLU A 41 0.64 14.32 -2.61
C GLU A 41 0.52 14.29 -4.15
N GLY A 42 0.98 13.20 -4.78
CA GLY A 42 1.13 13.09 -6.22
C GLY A 42 -0.18 13.17 -7.01
N ASP A 43 0.00 13.62 -8.25
CA ASP A 43 -0.99 13.91 -9.30
C ASP A 43 -2.23 13.00 -9.27
N GLU A 44 -3.42 13.56 -9.56
CA GLU A 44 -4.70 12.82 -9.58
C GLU A 44 -4.75 11.66 -10.60
N THR A 45 -3.68 11.47 -11.36
CA THR A 45 -3.58 10.53 -12.47
C THR A 45 -3.06 9.19 -11.97
N GLY A 46 -3.97 8.26 -11.70
CA GLY A 46 -3.65 6.84 -11.43
C GLY A 46 -3.04 6.11 -12.62
N GLY A 47 -2.80 4.81 -12.45
CA GLY A 47 -2.24 3.91 -13.47
C GLY A 47 -0.71 3.77 -13.46
N ARG A 48 -0.05 4.30 -12.42
CA ARG A 48 1.41 4.21 -12.24
C ARG A 48 1.76 3.10 -11.25
N LEU A 49 2.84 2.37 -11.53
CA LEU A 49 3.45 1.47 -10.56
C LEU A 49 4.58 2.20 -9.84
N LEU A 50 4.50 2.25 -8.50
CA LEU A 50 5.49 2.90 -7.64
C LEU A 50 6.11 1.87 -6.70
N PRO A 51 7.45 1.78 -6.63
CA PRO A 51 8.09 1.03 -5.56
C PRO A 51 7.85 1.74 -4.23
N ALA A 52 7.44 1.00 -3.21
CA ALA A 52 7.19 1.57 -1.89
C ALA A 52 7.60 0.60 -0.78
N ARG A 53 7.99 1.15 0.37
CA ARG A 53 8.28 0.38 1.58
C ARG A 53 7.12 0.43 2.55
N VAL A 54 6.65 -0.72 3.00
CA VAL A 54 5.56 -0.81 3.99
C VAL A 54 6.07 -0.41 5.37
N MET A 55 5.45 0.61 5.93
CA MET A 55 5.78 1.18 7.25
C MET A 55 4.83 0.66 8.33
N GLU A 56 3.54 0.55 8.01
CA GLU A 56 2.51 0.10 8.95
C GLU A 56 1.54 -0.87 8.26
N THR A 57 0.94 -1.75 9.06
CA THR A 57 -0.02 -2.76 8.60
C THR A 57 -1.22 -2.76 9.52
N GLY A 58 -2.42 -2.96 8.96
CA GLY A 58 -3.65 -3.04 9.73
C GLY A 58 -4.72 -3.84 9.01
N ALA A 59 -5.87 -4.04 9.63
CA ALA A 59 -6.98 -4.76 9.01
C ALA A 59 -7.47 -4.09 7.71
N ALA A 60 -7.37 -2.75 7.64
CA ALA A 60 -7.79 -1.96 6.49
C ALA A 60 -6.80 -1.97 5.32
N GLY A 61 -5.56 -2.45 5.50
CA GLY A 61 -4.55 -2.44 4.46
C GLY A 61 -3.15 -2.10 4.98
N LEU A 62 -2.35 -1.52 4.10
CA LEU A 62 -0.95 -1.16 4.30
C LEU A 62 -0.78 0.36 4.24
N VAL A 63 0.16 0.89 5.03
CA VAL A 63 0.68 2.25 4.85
C VAL A 63 2.13 2.13 4.41
N ALA A 64 2.48 2.77 3.30
CA ALA A 64 3.80 2.67 2.71
C ALA A 64 4.37 4.04 2.30
N GLU A 65 5.67 4.12 2.10
CA GLU A 65 6.37 5.32 1.61
C GLU A 65 7.09 4.99 0.30
N VAL A 66 7.01 5.88 -0.69
CA VAL A 66 7.64 5.68 -2.00
C VAL A 66 9.17 5.76 -1.86
N ILE A 67 9.88 4.90 -2.60
CA ILE A 67 11.35 4.86 -2.65
C ILE A 67 11.87 5.59 -3.88
#